data_AF-A0A3D8IWD8-F1
#
_entry.id   AF-A0A3D8IWD8-F1
#
_cell.length_a   1.000
_cell.length_b   1.000
_cell.length_c   1.000
_cell.angle_alpha   90.00
_cell.angle_beta   90.00
_cell.angle_gamma   90.00
#
_symmetry.space_group_name_H-M   'P 1'
#
loop_
_entity.id
_entity.type
_entity.pdbx_description
1 polymer ?
#
loop_
_entity_poly.entity_id
_entity_poly.type
_entity_poly.pdbx_seq_one_letter_code
_entity_poly.pdbx_strand_id
1 'polypeptide(L)'
;MQKLSKDTLKSFRANITSILSPERLKSFEGDIESYYKNRLLALRAGHKIAEIEIYLRNMLDFCLRELVGEEWIREERSLQHIKPKTHLPLIELSLSQILSSLMLGEVIDLIGEYKIEHYMFELEDLDFSKYHWSNKNSGYLNGRKNRFSNVAKVCIALNLLRNIRNRAFHWENLLKIRKNNGVIYPRITHKAWGVKIGIPPEKILEFLDDLIDSIENEVIKSHQNIDIRGFKGGRRSALRK
;
A
#
# COMPACT_ATOMS: atom_id res chain seq x y z
N MET A 1 24.00 -26.56 -21.39
CA MET A 1 24.05 -25.35 -20.53
C MET A 1 25.49 -25.07 -20.14
N GLN A 2 26.00 -23.88 -20.44
CA GLN A 2 27.32 -23.43 -19.99
C GLN A 2 27.25 -23.18 -18.47
N LYS A 3 28.23 -23.69 -17.71
CA LYS A 3 28.28 -23.50 -16.25
C LYS A 3 29.08 -22.23 -15.93
N LEU A 4 28.56 -21.41 -15.01
CA LEU A 4 29.28 -20.25 -14.48
C LEU A 4 30.41 -20.70 -13.54
N SER A 5 31.56 -20.02 -13.60
CA SER A 5 32.69 -20.32 -12.71
C SER A 5 32.40 -19.88 -11.28
N LYS A 6 33.06 -20.51 -10.30
CA LYS A 6 32.97 -20.11 -8.89
C LYS A 6 33.42 -18.66 -8.68
N ASP A 7 34.43 -18.21 -9.42
CA ASP A 7 34.96 -16.85 -9.32
C ASP A 7 33.99 -15.81 -9.87
N THR A 8 33.32 -16.09 -11.00
CA THR A 8 32.25 -15.22 -11.52
C THR A 8 31.14 -15.03 -10.49
N LEU A 9 30.71 -16.12 -9.83
CA LEU A 9 29.69 -16.05 -8.78
C LEU A 9 30.17 -15.31 -7.54
N LYS A 10 31.46 -15.45 -7.18
CA LYS A 10 32.06 -14.72 -6.05
C LYS A 10 32.09 -13.22 -6.31
N SER A 11 32.48 -12.80 -7.53
CA SER A 11 32.49 -11.40 -7.94
C SER A 11 31.09 -10.78 -7.93
N PHE A 12 30.07 -11.51 -8.40
CA PHE A 12 28.67 -11.05 -8.32
C PHE A 12 28.23 -10.77 -6.87
N ARG A 13 28.50 -11.70 -5.95
CA ARG A 13 28.09 -11.59 -4.54
C ARG A 13 28.82 -10.49 -3.78
N ALA A 14 30.04 -10.15 -4.21
CA ALA A 14 30.84 -9.10 -3.58
C ALA A 14 30.45 -7.68 -4.04
N ASN A 15 29.72 -7.54 -5.15
CA ASN A 15 29.40 -6.25 -5.74
C ASN A 15 27.93 -5.84 -5.49
N ILE A 16 27.72 -4.80 -4.69
CA ILE A 16 26.38 -4.29 -4.36
C ILE A 16 25.60 -3.82 -5.59
N THR A 17 26.27 -3.26 -6.59
CA THR A 17 25.65 -2.85 -7.86
C THR A 17 25.14 -4.05 -8.65
N SER A 18 25.84 -5.19 -8.58
CA SER A 18 25.36 -6.44 -9.18
C SER A 18 24.13 -7.00 -8.46
N ILE A 19 24.08 -6.88 -7.13
CA ILE A 19 22.93 -7.33 -6.32
C ILE A 19 21.71 -6.45 -6.54
N LEU A 20 21.88 -5.12 -6.51
CA LEU A 20 20.77 -4.18 -6.55
C LEU A 20 20.35 -3.79 -7.96
N SER A 21 21.21 -3.98 -8.96
CA SER A 21 21.19 -3.39 -10.31
C SER A 21 21.59 -1.89 -10.35
N PRO A 22 22.29 -1.46 -11.42
CA PRO A 22 22.57 -0.03 -11.67
C PRO A 22 21.31 0.84 -11.71
N GLU A 23 20.23 0.34 -12.33
CA GLU A 23 18.97 1.07 -12.50
C GLU A 23 18.32 1.38 -11.16
N ARG A 24 18.34 0.42 -10.23
CA ARG A 24 17.82 0.61 -8.87
C ARG A 24 18.64 1.65 -8.13
N LEU A 25 19.97 1.56 -8.15
CA LEU A 25 20.85 2.54 -7.49
C LEU A 25 20.67 3.94 -8.07
N LYS A 26 20.56 4.08 -9.39
CA LYS A 26 20.29 5.36 -10.05
C LYS A 26 18.99 6.01 -9.56
N SER A 27 17.98 5.22 -9.21
CA SER A 27 16.73 5.74 -8.65
C SER A 27 16.90 6.39 -7.27
N PHE A 28 18.01 6.12 -6.58
CA PHE A 28 18.45 6.72 -5.32
C PHE A 28 19.69 7.62 -5.52
N GLU A 29 19.91 8.13 -6.74
CA GLU A 29 21.06 8.99 -7.06
C GLU A 29 22.43 8.33 -6.79
N GLY A 30 22.48 6.99 -6.75
CA GLY A 30 23.67 6.23 -6.40
C GLY A 30 23.93 6.12 -4.89
N ASP A 31 23.08 6.70 -4.03
CA ASP A 31 23.22 6.66 -2.58
C ASP A 31 22.62 5.38 -1.97
N ILE A 32 23.51 4.54 -1.45
CA ILE A 32 23.15 3.29 -0.78
C ILE A 32 22.42 3.54 0.55
N GLU A 33 22.73 4.63 1.26
CA GLU A 33 22.06 4.97 2.52
C GLU A 33 20.59 5.34 2.26
N SER A 34 20.32 6.10 1.19
CA SER A 34 18.96 6.40 0.73
C SER A 34 18.19 5.13 0.35
N TYR A 35 18.83 4.12 -0.25
CA TYR A 35 18.20 2.83 -0.49
C TYR A 35 17.75 2.14 0.81
N TYR A 36 18.60 2.10 1.84
CA TYR A 36 18.24 1.49 3.12
C TYR A 36 17.24 2.33 3.93
N LYS A 37 17.29 3.66 3.86
CA LYS A 37 16.25 4.55 4.41
C LYS A 37 14.89 4.26 3.77
N ASN A 38 14.85 4.09 2.45
CA ASN A 38 13.64 3.68 1.74
C ASN A 38 13.11 2.33 2.21
N ARG A 39 13.98 1.34 2.45
CA ARG A 39 13.57 0.04 3.00
C ARG A 39 12.98 0.16 4.40
N LEU A 40 13.55 1.00 5.26
CA LEU A 40 13.01 1.25 6.60
C LEU A 40 11.62 1.93 6.51
N LEU A 41 11.45 2.89 5.60
CA LEU A 41 10.15 3.49 5.34
C LEU A 41 9.14 2.45 4.83
N ALA A 42 9.53 1.60 3.88
CA ALA A 42 8.67 0.53 3.37
C ALA A 42 8.25 -0.46 4.46
N LEU A 43 9.15 -0.79 5.40
CA LEU A 43 8.84 -1.65 6.54
C LEU A 43 7.83 -1.01 7.50
N ARG A 44 8.04 0.27 7.86
CA ARG A 44 7.12 1.01 8.74
C ARG A 44 5.75 1.22 8.09
N ALA A 45 5.74 1.58 6.80
CA ALA A 45 4.50 1.70 6.03
C ALA A 45 3.81 0.34 5.90
N GLY A 46 4.56 -0.73 5.65
CA GLY A 46 4.05 -2.09 5.54
C GLY A 46 3.31 -2.57 6.77
N HIS A 47 3.80 -2.24 7.98
CA HIS A 47 3.10 -2.50 9.23
C HIS A 47 1.72 -1.83 9.28
N LYS A 48 1.67 -0.52 9.05
CA LYS A 48 0.41 0.25 9.04
C LYS A 48 -0.55 -0.24 7.96
N ILE A 49 -0.03 -0.57 6.77
CA ILE A 49 -0.82 -1.09 5.65
C ILE A 49 -1.41 -2.46 6.00
N ALA A 50 -0.69 -3.31 6.73
CA ALA A 50 -1.21 -4.61 7.14
C ALA A 50 -2.44 -4.46 8.04
N GLU A 51 -2.39 -3.55 9.03
CA GLU A 51 -3.55 -3.22 9.89
C GLU A 51 -4.74 -2.74 9.06
N ILE A 52 -4.51 -1.77 8.16
CA ILE A 52 -5.56 -1.23 7.30
C ILE A 52 -6.12 -2.30 6.34
N GLU A 53 -5.28 -3.17 5.77
CA GLU A 53 -5.69 -4.22 4.84
C GLU A 53 -6.54 -5.29 5.54
N ILE A 54 -6.19 -5.66 6.77
CA ILE A 54 -6.99 -6.59 7.59
C ILE A 54 -8.34 -5.95 7.94
N TYR A 55 -8.33 -4.70 8.39
CA TYR A 55 -9.55 -3.94 8.68
C TYR A 55 -10.48 -3.88 7.46
N LEU A 56 -10.00 -3.39 6.32
CA LEU A 56 -10.80 -3.22 5.10
C LEU A 56 -11.40 -4.53 4.62
N ARG A 57 -10.65 -5.63 4.70
CA ARG A 57 -11.11 -6.95 4.28
C ARG A 57 -12.25 -7.47 5.17
N ASN A 58 -12.11 -7.30 6.48
CA ASN A 58 -13.15 -7.72 7.42
C ASN A 58 -14.37 -6.80 7.37
N MET A 59 -14.17 -5.49 7.16
CA MET A 59 -15.26 -4.52 6.98
C MET A 59 -16.03 -4.79 5.69
N LEU A 60 -15.32 -5.10 4.59
CA LEU A 60 -15.92 -5.55 3.34
C LEU A 60 -16.80 -6.79 3.54
N ASP A 61 -16.25 -7.83 4.19
CA ASP A 61 -17.01 -9.07 4.45
C ASP A 61 -18.24 -8.80 5.31
N PHE A 62 -18.09 -8.04 6.39
CA PHE A 62 -19.21 -7.63 7.24
C PHE A 62 -20.30 -6.91 6.44
N CYS A 63 -19.96 -5.85 5.70
CA CYS A 63 -20.93 -5.09 4.92
C CYS A 63 -21.65 -5.97 3.89
N LEU A 64 -20.93 -6.86 3.20
CA LEU A 64 -21.52 -7.65 2.12
C LEU A 64 -22.35 -8.83 2.63
N ARG A 65 -22.01 -9.41 3.79
CA ARG A 65 -22.91 -10.36 4.47
C ARG A 65 -24.25 -9.72 4.79
N GLU A 66 -24.24 -8.50 5.32
CA GLU A 66 -25.47 -7.79 5.69
C GLU A 66 -26.29 -7.34 4.47
N LEU A 67 -25.62 -6.87 3.40
CA LEU A 67 -26.30 -6.30 2.22
C LEU A 67 -26.72 -7.35 1.18
N VAL A 68 -26.04 -8.49 1.13
CA VAL A 68 -26.12 -9.45 0.02
C VAL A 68 -26.37 -10.87 0.53
N GLY A 69 -25.67 -11.25 1.60
CA GLY A 69 -25.80 -12.56 2.25
C GLY A 69 -24.46 -13.27 2.46
N GLU A 70 -24.50 -14.37 3.20
CA GLU A 70 -23.33 -15.14 3.63
C GLU A 70 -22.42 -15.60 2.48
N GLU A 71 -22.98 -15.87 1.30
CA GLU A 71 -22.25 -16.40 0.14
C GLU A 71 -21.81 -15.31 -0.86
N TRP A 72 -21.86 -14.02 -0.49
CA TRP A 72 -21.57 -12.89 -1.40
C TRP A 72 -20.25 -13.06 -2.19
N ILE A 73 -19.22 -13.62 -1.56
CA ILE A 73 -17.87 -13.76 -2.12
C ILE A 73 -17.80 -14.82 -3.24
N ARG A 74 -18.82 -15.67 -3.34
CA ARG A 74 -18.98 -16.69 -4.39
C ARG A 74 -19.93 -16.27 -5.50
N GLU A 75 -20.55 -15.11 -5.39
CA GLU A 75 -21.33 -14.55 -6.50
C GLU A 75 -20.44 -14.29 -7.71
N GLU A 76 -21.00 -14.44 -8.90
CA GLU A 76 -20.26 -14.22 -10.16
C GLU A 76 -19.58 -12.86 -10.20
N ARG A 77 -20.26 -11.79 -9.74
CA ARG A 77 -19.68 -10.44 -9.67
C ARG A 77 -18.45 -10.37 -8.77
N SER A 78 -18.41 -11.10 -7.66
CA SER A 78 -17.23 -11.19 -6.79
C SER A 78 -16.10 -11.93 -7.49
N LEU A 79 -16.41 -13.08 -8.08
CA LEU A 79 -15.42 -13.97 -8.69
C LEU A 79 -14.68 -13.32 -9.88
N GLN A 80 -15.30 -12.35 -10.56
CA GLN A 80 -14.63 -11.57 -11.62
C GLN A 80 -13.44 -10.74 -11.10
N HIS A 81 -13.45 -10.37 -9.83
CA HIS A 81 -12.40 -9.56 -9.19
C HIS A 81 -11.40 -10.40 -8.38
N ILE A 82 -11.68 -11.69 -8.15
CA ILE A 82 -10.86 -12.57 -7.31
C ILE A 82 -10.04 -13.52 -8.19
N LYS A 83 -8.72 -13.42 -8.09
CA LYS A 83 -7.81 -14.34 -8.79
C LYS A 83 -7.61 -15.61 -7.96
N PRO A 84 -7.53 -16.81 -8.56
CA PRO A 84 -7.08 -18.00 -7.84
C PRO A 84 -5.63 -17.83 -7.39
N LYS A 85 -5.32 -18.11 -6.11
CA LYS A 85 -3.95 -18.08 -5.56
C LYS A 85 -3.36 -19.46 -5.33
N THR A 86 -4.19 -20.49 -5.46
CA THR A 86 -3.84 -21.89 -5.29
C THR A 86 -4.13 -22.65 -6.57
N HIS A 87 -3.62 -23.89 -6.65
CA HIS A 87 -4.00 -24.82 -7.71
C HIS A 87 -5.47 -25.26 -7.59
N LEU A 88 -6.06 -25.16 -6.39
CA LEU A 88 -7.47 -25.42 -6.15
C LEU A 88 -8.34 -24.29 -6.72
N PRO A 89 -9.45 -24.61 -7.40
CA PRO A 89 -10.49 -23.67 -7.78
C PRO A 89 -11.10 -22.94 -6.57
N LEU A 90 -11.56 -21.70 -6.76
CA LEU A 90 -12.18 -20.91 -5.68
C LEU A 90 -13.41 -21.58 -5.05
N ILE A 91 -14.18 -22.34 -5.84
CA ILE A 91 -15.39 -23.03 -5.38
C ILE A 91 -15.08 -24.12 -4.33
N GLU A 92 -13.86 -24.68 -4.34
CA GLU A 92 -13.42 -25.71 -3.39
C GLU A 92 -12.88 -25.11 -2.08
N LEU A 93 -12.65 -23.79 -2.04
CA LEU A 93 -12.17 -23.09 -0.86
C LEU A 93 -13.34 -22.68 0.04
N SER A 94 -13.14 -22.74 1.35
CA SER A 94 -14.06 -22.13 2.32
C SER A 94 -14.07 -20.60 2.16
N LEU A 95 -15.16 -19.96 2.57
CA LEU A 95 -15.29 -18.48 2.54
C LEU A 95 -14.10 -17.80 3.22
N SER A 96 -13.69 -18.31 4.39
CA SER A 96 -12.54 -17.79 5.14
C SER A 96 -11.21 -17.90 4.38
N GLN A 97 -11.00 -18.97 3.61
CA GLN A 97 -9.82 -19.16 2.78
C GLN A 97 -9.81 -18.18 1.60
N ILE A 98 -10.96 -17.97 0.95
CA ILE A 98 -11.08 -17.00 -0.13
C ILE A 98 -10.79 -15.59 0.42
N LEU A 99 -11.49 -15.20 1.49
CA LEU A 99 -11.37 -13.89 2.12
C LEU A 99 -9.92 -13.61 2.57
N SER A 100 -9.31 -14.52 3.32
CA SER A 100 -7.93 -14.36 3.81
C SER A 100 -6.87 -14.31 2.69
N SER A 101 -7.21 -14.80 1.50
CA SER A 101 -6.33 -14.76 0.32
C SER A 101 -6.46 -13.48 -0.53
N LEU A 102 -7.46 -12.63 -0.26
CA LEU A 102 -7.67 -11.41 -1.01
C LEU A 102 -6.49 -10.46 -0.81
N MET A 103 -5.90 -9.99 -1.92
CA MET A 103 -4.93 -8.91 -1.89
C MET A 103 -5.66 -7.57 -1.73
N LEU A 104 -5.03 -6.57 -1.11
CA LEU A 104 -5.55 -5.19 -1.04
C LEU A 104 -6.14 -4.65 -2.35
N GLY A 105 -5.52 -4.99 -3.49
CA GLY A 105 -6.05 -4.64 -4.80
C GLY A 105 -7.48 -5.15 -5.02
N GLU A 106 -7.68 -6.45 -4.82
CA GLU A 106 -8.97 -7.12 -4.98
C GLU A 106 -10.00 -6.61 -3.96
N VAL A 107 -9.58 -6.35 -2.71
CA VAL A 107 -10.44 -5.74 -1.68
C VAL A 107 -10.96 -4.38 -2.15
N ILE A 108 -10.08 -3.50 -2.64
CA ILE A 108 -10.48 -2.17 -3.13
C ILE A 108 -11.35 -2.27 -4.40
N ASP A 109 -11.06 -3.21 -5.30
CA ASP A 109 -11.87 -3.42 -6.50
C ASP A 109 -13.29 -3.89 -6.13
N LEU A 110 -13.42 -4.81 -5.17
CA LEU A 110 -14.71 -5.27 -4.64
C LEU A 110 -15.48 -4.16 -3.92
N ILE A 111 -14.82 -3.34 -3.10
CA ILE A 111 -15.46 -2.18 -2.45
C ILE A 111 -16.11 -1.27 -3.51
N GLY A 112 -15.40 -1.00 -4.61
CA GLY A 112 -15.90 -0.16 -5.71
C GLY A 112 -16.98 -0.83 -6.55
N GLU A 113 -16.87 -2.14 -6.82
CA GLU A 113 -17.89 -2.93 -7.53
C GLU A 113 -19.24 -2.87 -6.81
N TYR A 114 -19.22 -3.01 -5.49
CA TYR A 114 -20.41 -3.00 -4.65
C TYR A 114 -20.85 -1.58 -4.22
N LYS A 115 -20.04 -0.55 -4.53
CA LYS A 115 -20.30 0.87 -4.20
C LYS A 115 -20.52 1.11 -2.69
N ILE A 116 -19.65 0.50 -1.89
CA ILE A 116 -19.71 0.54 -0.42
C ILE A 116 -18.58 1.38 0.20
N GLU A 117 -17.98 2.30 -0.56
CA GLU A 117 -16.87 3.14 -0.08
C GLU A 117 -17.23 3.93 1.18
N HIS A 118 -18.45 4.44 1.31
CA HIS A 118 -18.87 5.21 2.49
C HIS A 118 -18.85 4.41 3.80
N TYR A 119 -18.91 3.07 3.75
CA TYR A 119 -18.81 2.25 4.95
C TYR A 119 -17.36 1.99 5.38
N MET A 120 -16.37 2.27 4.52
CA MET A 120 -14.99 1.86 4.80
C MET A 120 -14.26 2.81 5.73
N PHE A 121 -14.57 4.11 5.69
CA PHE A 121 -13.99 5.12 6.57
C PHE A 121 -14.89 6.35 6.65
N GLU A 122 -14.81 7.06 7.78
CA GLU A 122 -15.36 8.41 7.94
C GLU A 122 -14.25 9.45 7.77
N LEU A 123 -14.12 9.98 6.54
CA LEU A 123 -13.08 10.92 6.13
C LEU A 123 -13.63 12.32 5.82
N GLU A 124 -14.85 12.65 6.26
CA GLU A 124 -15.47 13.95 5.97
C GLU A 124 -14.59 15.14 6.40
N ASP A 125 -13.84 15.00 7.49
CA ASP A 125 -12.93 16.03 8.00
C ASP A 125 -11.49 15.94 7.47
N LEU A 126 -11.16 14.89 6.70
CA LEU A 126 -9.80 14.70 6.17
C LEU A 126 -9.43 15.83 5.19
N ASP A 127 -8.34 16.55 5.48
CA ASP A 127 -7.83 17.63 4.62
C ASP A 127 -6.61 17.14 3.81
N PHE A 128 -6.77 16.93 2.50
CA PHE A 128 -5.67 16.52 1.64
C PHE A 128 -4.55 17.56 1.50
N SER A 129 -4.82 18.85 1.75
CA SER A 129 -3.82 19.92 1.70
C SER A 129 -2.80 19.81 2.83
N LYS A 130 -3.14 19.11 3.93
CA LYS A 130 -2.22 18.72 5.01
C LYS A 130 -0.99 17.96 4.48
N TYR A 131 -1.17 17.14 3.44
CA TYR A 131 -0.08 16.30 2.91
C TYR A 131 0.77 16.99 1.85
N HIS A 132 0.19 17.89 1.06
CA HIS A 132 0.94 18.65 0.06
C HIS A 132 0.20 19.90 -0.33
N TRP A 133 0.91 21.03 -0.45
CA TRP A 133 0.33 22.33 -0.78
C TRP A 133 -0.45 22.36 -2.10
N SER A 134 -0.14 21.47 -3.05
CA SER A 134 -0.82 21.41 -4.35
C SER A 134 -2.12 20.61 -4.33
N ASN A 135 -2.35 19.82 -3.28
CA ASN A 135 -3.57 19.04 -3.12
C ASN A 135 -4.79 19.95 -2.91
N LYS A 136 -5.97 19.42 -3.22
CA LYS A 136 -7.25 20.13 -3.10
C LYS A 136 -8.27 19.24 -2.39
N ASN A 137 -9.19 19.85 -1.65
CA ASN A 137 -10.36 19.18 -1.06
C ASN A 137 -11.62 19.36 -1.92
N SER A 138 -11.42 19.57 -3.22
CA SER A 138 -12.48 19.81 -4.18
C SER A 138 -12.03 19.36 -5.56
N GLY A 139 -12.95 18.81 -6.33
CA GLY A 139 -12.74 18.42 -7.72
C GLY A 139 -13.84 18.96 -8.63
N TYR A 140 -13.82 18.52 -9.89
CA TYR A 140 -14.80 18.87 -10.89
C TYR A 140 -15.73 17.69 -11.16
N LEU A 141 -17.03 17.92 -11.02
CA LEU A 141 -18.10 17.00 -11.39
C LEU A 141 -19.03 17.71 -12.36
N ASN A 142 -19.20 17.16 -13.56
CA ASN A 142 -20.00 17.76 -14.64
C ASN A 142 -19.63 19.24 -14.91
N GLY A 143 -18.33 19.54 -14.91
CA GLY A 143 -17.80 20.89 -15.13
C GLY A 143 -17.93 21.84 -13.93
N ARG A 144 -18.62 21.46 -12.85
CA ARG A 144 -18.78 22.28 -11.64
C ARG A 144 -17.79 21.86 -10.56
N LYS A 145 -17.18 22.84 -9.90
CA LYS A 145 -16.27 22.62 -8.77
C LYS A 145 -17.09 22.31 -7.51
N ASN A 146 -16.84 21.15 -6.90
CA ASN A 146 -17.51 20.71 -5.69
C ASN A 146 -16.48 20.25 -4.65
N ARG A 147 -16.78 20.47 -3.36
CA ARG A 147 -15.99 19.86 -2.28
C ARG A 147 -16.11 18.34 -2.35
N PHE A 148 -15.07 17.63 -1.93
CA PHE A 148 -15.13 16.19 -1.85
C PHE A 148 -16.05 15.75 -0.72
N SER A 149 -17.01 14.87 -1.05
CA SER A 149 -17.79 14.11 -0.07
C SER A 149 -16.92 13.05 0.62
N ASN A 150 -17.44 12.44 1.69
CA ASN A 150 -16.79 11.30 2.34
C ASN A 150 -16.42 10.20 1.32
N VAL A 151 -17.39 9.73 0.53
CA VAL A 151 -17.19 8.74 -0.55
C VAL A 151 -16.01 9.11 -1.45
N ALA A 152 -15.97 10.35 -1.95
CA ALA A 152 -14.90 10.79 -2.85
C ALA A 152 -13.52 10.74 -2.16
N LYS A 153 -13.46 11.13 -0.88
CA LYS A 153 -12.23 11.06 -0.09
C LYS A 153 -11.80 9.62 0.16
N VAL A 154 -12.73 8.72 0.48
CA VAL A 154 -12.45 7.28 0.63
C VAL A 154 -11.90 6.70 -0.66
N CYS A 155 -12.54 6.94 -1.82
CA CYS A 155 -12.02 6.48 -3.11
C CYS A 155 -10.57 6.96 -3.35
N ILE A 156 -10.27 8.23 -3.06
CA ILE A 156 -8.92 8.79 -3.20
C ILE A 156 -7.95 8.09 -2.24
N ALA A 157 -8.34 7.94 -0.97
CA ALA A 157 -7.53 7.33 0.07
C ALA A 157 -7.19 5.86 -0.26
N LEU A 158 -8.16 5.05 -0.65
CA LEU A 158 -7.95 3.65 -1.05
C LEU A 158 -6.99 3.55 -2.23
N ASN A 159 -7.12 4.41 -3.25
CA ASN A 159 -6.21 4.41 -4.39
C ASN A 159 -4.79 4.89 -4.04
N LEU A 160 -4.65 5.86 -3.14
CA LEU A 160 -3.34 6.27 -2.62
C LEU A 160 -2.70 5.15 -1.79
N LEU A 161 -3.47 4.50 -0.91
CA LEU A 161 -3.06 3.33 -0.13
C LEU A 161 -2.57 2.20 -1.04
N ARG A 162 -3.33 1.84 -2.09
CA ARG A 162 -2.93 0.86 -3.12
C ARG A 162 -1.57 1.22 -3.74
N ASN A 163 -1.36 2.48 -4.10
CA ASN A 163 -0.12 2.95 -4.70
C ASN A 163 1.08 2.89 -3.72
N ILE A 164 0.87 3.24 -2.46
CA ILE A 164 1.90 3.14 -1.40
C ILE A 164 2.25 1.66 -1.18
N ARG A 165 1.24 0.81 -0.99
CA ARG A 165 1.39 -0.64 -0.76
C ARG A 165 2.16 -1.32 -1.87
N ASN A 166 1.78 -1.08 -3.13
CA ASN A 166 2.46 -1.68 -4.27
C ASN A 166 3.94 -1.27 -4.29
N ARG A 167 4.26 0.00 -4.06
CA ARG A 167 5.65 0.45 -4.00
C ARG A 167 6.42 -0.17 -2.84
N ALA A 168 5.82 -0.21 -1.65
CA ALA A 168 6.46 -0.77 -0.46
C ALA A 168 6.79 -2.26 -0.64
N PHE A 169 5.84 -3.06 -1.14
CA PHE A 169 5.99 -4.52 -1.26
C PHE A 169 6.71 -4.98 -2.54
N HIS A 170 6.83 -4.11 -3.55
CA HIS A 170 7.74 -4.32 -4.68
C HIS A 170 9.14 -3.76 -4.44
N TRP A 171 9.42 -3.23 -3.24
CA TRP A 171 10.70 -2.61 -2.88
C TRP A 171 11.11 -1.49 -3.85
N GLU A 172 10.13 -0.76 -4.36
CA GLU A 172 10.35 0.44 -5.16
C GLU A 172 10.77 1.63 -4.29
N ASN A 173 11.29 2.67 -4.94
CA ASN A 173 11.62 3.91 -4.27
C ASN A 173 10.36 4.71 -3.89
N LEU A 174 10.00 4.69 -2.60
CA LEU A 174 8.99 5.53 -1.93
C LEU A 174 9.48 6.96 -1.71
N LEU A 175 10.80 7.19 -1.62
CA LEU A 175 11.42 8.52 -1.52
C LEU A 175 11.41 9.30 -2.84
N LYS A 176 10.98 8.66 -3.93
CA LYS A 176 10.98 9.26 -5.26
C LYS A 176 10.02 10.44 -5.34
N ILE A 177 10.50 11.56 -5.86
CA ILE A 177 9.72 12.76 -6.16
C ILE A 177 9.69 13.03 -7.66
N ARG A 178 8.82 13.95 -8.10
CA ARG A 178 8.84 14.50 -9.46
C ARG A 178 9.25 15.96 -9.41
N LYS A 179 10.12 16.40 -10.32
CA LYS A 179 10.47 17.81 -10.50
C LYS A 179 9.88 18.30 -11.81
N ASN A 180 9.13 19.39 -11.77
CA ASN A 180 8.58 20.06 -12.96
C ASN A 180 8.82 21.56 -12.82
N ASN A 181 9.55 22.16 -13.77
CA ASN A 181 9.94 23.58 -13.74
C ASN A 181 10.51 24.03 -12.39
N GLY A 182 11.41 23.22 -11.80
CA GLY A 182 12.01 23.51 -10.50
C GLY A 182 11.15 23.12 -9.29
N VAL A 183 9.84 22.94 -9.48
CA VAL A 183 8.89 22.64 -8.40
C VAL A 183 8.82 21.13 -8.14
N ILE A 184 8.82 20.77 -6.85
CA ILE A 184 8.77 19.38 -6.38
C ILE A 184 7.31 18.95 -6.15
N TYR A 185 6.95 17.81 -6.73
CA TYR A 185 5.66 17.17 -6.61
C TYR A 185 5.78 15.72 -6.13
N PRO A 186 4.78 15.19 -5.42
CA PRO A 186 4.73 13.79 -5.04
C PRO A 186 4.80 12.85 -6.26
N ARG A 187 5.52 11.73 -6.13
CA ARG A 187 5.45 10.65 -7.15
C ARG A 187 4.23 9.77 -6.95
N ILE A 188 3.86 9.51 -5.70
CA ILE A 188 2.66 8.79 -5.29
C ILE A 188 1.49 9.74 -5.43
N THR A 189 0.64 9.48 -6.43
CA THR A 189 -0.48 10.35 -6.77
C THR A 189 -1.65 9.54 -7.28
N HIS A 190 -2.86 10.00 -7.03
CA HIS A 190 -4.08 9.53 -7.67
C HIS A 190 -4.78 10.71 -8.36
N LYS A 191 -5.31 10.47 -9.56
CA LYS A 191 -6.07 11.47 -10.32
C LYS A 191 -7.53 11.09 -10.30
N ALA A 192 -8.37 11.95 -9.74
CA ALA A 192 -9.80 11.77 -9.69
C ALA A 192 -10.50 13.14 -9.75
N TRP A 193 -11.72 13.19 -10.31
CA TRP A 193 -12.51 14.43 -10.44
C TRP A 193 -11.71 15.63 -10.99
N GLY A 194 -10.90 15.39 -12.02
CA GLY A 194 -10.12 16.45 -12.69
C GLY A 194 -8.95 17.01 -11.90
N VAL A 195 -8.68 16.54 -10.68
CA VAL A 195 -7.55 16.96 -9.86
C VAL A 195 -6.59 15.79 -9.58
N LYS A 196 -5.37 16.12 -9.15
CA LYS A 196 -4.36 15.15 -8.77
C LYS A 196 -4.04 15.36 -7.30
N ILE A 197 -4.23 14.33 -6.49
CA ILE A 197 -3.86 14.31 -5.08
C ILE A 197 -2.61 13.47 -4.92
N GLY A 198 -1.65 13.94 -4.14
CA GLY A 198 -0.37 13.27 -3.95
C GLY A 198 0.09 13.26 -2.50
N ILE A 199 0.80 12.19 -2.14
CA ILE A 199 1.41 12.02 -0.82
C ILE A 199 2.94 12.02 -1.02
N PRO A 200 3.65 13.06 -0.58
CA PRO A 200 5.11 13.08 -0.66
C PRO A 200 5.72 12.10 0.37
N PRO A 201 6.98 11.69 0.20
CA PRO A 201 7.59 10.65 1.03
C PRO A 201 7.49 10.89 2.54
N GLU A 202 7.74 12.12 2.97
CA GLU A 202 7.71 12.55 4.37
C GLU A 202 6.31 12.52 5.00
N LYS A 203 5.26 12.44 4.19
CA LYS A 203 3.86 12.38 4.63
C LYS A 203 3.23 11.00 4.49
N ILE A 204 3.97 9.98 4.03
CA ILE A 204 3.42 8.62 3.86
C ILE A 204 2.94 8.04 5.18
N LEU A 205 3.76 8.13 6.24
CA LEU A 205 3.38 7.55 7.53
C LEU A 205 2.22 8.31 8.17
N GLU A 206 2.24 9.65 8.12
CA GLU A 206 1.16 10.50 8.62
C GLU A 206 -0.17 10.26 7.89
N PHE A 207 -0.14 10.03 6.57
CA PHE A 207 -1.34 9.65 5.82
C PHE A 207 -1.89 8.29 6.27
N LEU A 208 -1.01 7.31 6.56
CA LEU A 208 -1.44 6.00 7.04
C LEU A 208 -1.94 6.06 8.49
N ASP A 209 -1.34 6.91 9.33
CA ASP A 209 -1.81 7.19 10.70
C ASP A 209 -3.22 7.75 10.68
N ASP A 210 -3.48 8.78 9.85
CA ASP A 210 -4.80 9.38 9.72
C ASP A 210 -5.88 8.35 9.30
N LEU A 211 -5.53 7.37 8.46
CA LEU A 211 -6.45 6.27 8.12
C LEU A 211 -6.68 5.32 9.28
N ILE A 212 -5.64 4.96 10.04
CA ILE A 212 -5.77 4.10 11.21
C ILE A 212 -6.60 4.79 12.30
N ASP A 213 -6.36 6.08 12.53
CA ASP A 213 -7.09 6.86 13.53
C ASP A 213 -8.59 6.94 13.21
N SER A 214 -8.96 6.90 11.91
CA SER A 214 -10.37 6.85 11.47
C SER A 214 -11.08 5.50 11.69
N ILE A 215 -10.37 4.43 12.09
CA ILE A 215 -10.97 3.11 12.40
C ILE A 215 -11.65 3.11 13.79
N GLU A 216 -11.48 4.19 14.58
CA GLU A 216 -12.08 4.37 15.92
C GLU A 216 -11.81 3.23 16.92
N ASN A 217 -10.79 2.40 16.66
CA ASN A 217 -10.40 1.29 17.52
C ASN A 217 -9.11 1.60 18.28
N GLU A 218 -9.22 1.78 19.60
CA GLU A 218 -8.09 2.15 20.46
C GLU A 218 -6.96 1.12 20.49
N VAL A 219 -7.26 -0.18 20.30
CA VAL A 219 -6.24 -1.24 20.27
C VAL A 219 -5.40 -1.13 19.00
N ILE A 220 -6.02 -0.90 17.84
CA ILE A 220 -5.30 -0.69 16.58
C ILE A 220 -4.46 0.58 16.67
N LYS A 221 -5.03 1.68 17.16
CA LYS A 221 -4.33 2.96 17.34
C LYS A 221 -3.12 2.82 18.27
N SER A 222 -3.23 2.07 19.37
CA SER A 222 -2.12 1.91 20.30
C SER A 222 -0.96 1.08 19.74
N HIS A 223 -1.20 0.24 18.72
CA HIS A 223 -0.21 -0.63 18.09
C HIS A 223 0.22 -0.18 16.68
N GLN A 224 -0.23 1.00 16.24
CA GLN A 224 0.06 1.49 14.88
C GLN A 224 1.53 1.77 14.63
N ASN A 225 2.34 1.95 15.67
CA ASN A 225 3.77 2.19 15.59
C ASN A 225 4.57 0.96 16.05
N ILE A 226 5.58 0.60 15.26
CA ILE A 226 6.54 -0.44 15.64
C ILE A 226 7.87 0.20 16.03
N ASP A 227 8.34 -0.12 17.24
CA ASP A 227 9.73 0.16 17.63
C ASP A 227 10.61 -1.00 17.21
N ILE A 228 11.44 -0.77 16.19
CA ILE A 228 12.42 -1.75 15.72
C ILE A 228 13.68 -1.60 16.59
N ARG A 229 13.55 -1.89 17.89
CA ARG A 229 14.70 -2.06 18.81
C ARG A 229 14.72 -3.50 19.30
N GLY A 230 15.82 -4.21 19.08
CA GLY A 230 16.08 -5.47 19.77
C GLY A 230 15.88 -6.78 19.00
N PHE A 231 15.68 -6.78 17.68
CA PHE A 231 16.05 -7.96 16.89
C PHE A 231 17.59 -8.06 16.84
N LYS A 232 18.21 -8.37 17.99
CA LYS A 232 19.59 -8.87 18.04
C LYS A 232 19.56 -10.22 17.32
N GLY A 233 19.72 -10.17 16.00
CA GLY A 233 20.00 -11.35 15.20
C GLY A 233 21.09 -12.13 15.91
N GLY A 234 20.82 -13.39 16.22
CA GLY A 234 21.81 -14.30 16.75
C GLY A 234 23.09 -14.12 15.96
N ARG A 235 24.16 -13.69 16.64
CA ARG A 235 25.50 -13.81 16.10
C ARG A 235 25.62 -15.26 15.66
N ARG A 236 25.75 -15.50 14.36
CA ARG A 236 26.40 -16.71 13.88
C ARG A 236 27.79 -16.70 14.50
N SER A 237 27.97 -17.46 15.57
CA SER A 237 29.29 -17.91 16.00
C SER A 237 29.77 -18.90 14.94
N ALA A 238 30.39 -18.38 13.89
CA ALA A 238 31.42 -19.15 13.21
C ALA A 238 32.68 -19.09 14.10
N LEU A 239 33.37 -20.24 14.18
CA LEU A 239 34.72 -20.50 14.72
C LEU A 239 34.81 -20.94 16.19
N ARG A 240 34.86 -22.28 16.34
CA ARG A 240 35.73 -23.13 17.20
C ARG A 240 35.08 -24.53 17.18
N LYS A 241 35.67 -25.60 16.66
CA LYS A 241 37.05 -26.01 16.42
C LYS A 241 37.18 -26.66 15.04
#